data_AF-A0A822FTB8-F1
#
_entry.id   AF-A0A822FTB8-F1
#
_cell.length_a   1.000
_cell.length_b   1.000
_cell.length_c   1.000
_cell.angle_alpha   90.00
_cell.angle_beta   90.00
_cell.angle_gamma   90.00
#
_symmetry.space_group_name_H-M   'P 1'
#
loop_
_entity.id
_entity.type
_entity.pdbx_description
1 polymer ?
#
loop_
_entity_poly.entity_id
_entity_poly.type
_entity_poly.pdbx_seq_one_letter_code
_entity_poly.pdbx_strand_id
1 'polypeptide(L)'
;MPFVLKLISMADLGNQENINDKEDDLRIIKTLNEAIRQNKSHPVLNDLTVRLANAHDTGPKNIVVKNVYLGTYSIVYTVTDLARSTIEALQKISTKLKSQFKQFVAAKVHPLLYRPTFDIVQFDERGDKDFLQ
;
A
#
# COMPACT_ATOMS: atom_id res chain seq x y z
N MET A 1 -8.65 -5.07 0.29
CA MET A 1 -7.98 -4.37 -0.83
C MET A 1 -6.48 -4.24 -0.56
N PRO A 2 -5.58 -4.78 -1.41
CA PRO A 2 -4.12 -4.59 -1.29
C PRO A 2 -3.61 -3.20 -1.71
N PHE A 3 -2.69 -2.68 -0.91
CA PHE A 3 -1.99 -1.40 -1.05
C PHE A 3 -0.48 -1.56 -0.90
N VAL A 4 0.24 -0.60 -1.48
CA VAL A 4 1.68 -0.43 -1.31
C VAL A 4 1.95 0.98 -0.79
N LEU A 5 2.42 1.10 0.44
CA LEU A 5 2.93 2.34 1.03
C LEU A 5 4.44 2.42 0.81
N LYS A 6 4.93 3.55 0.32
CA LYS A 6 6.36 3.84 0.18
C LYS A 6 6.78 4.94 1.14
N LEU A 7 7.82 4.67 1.93
CA LEU A 7 8.43 5.61 2.88
C LEU A 7 9.92 5.83 2.54
N ILE A 8 10.43 7.04 2.80
CA ILE A 8 11.86 7.36 2.61
C ILE A 8 12.71 6.66 3.67
N SER A 9 12.24 6.65 4.92
CA SER A 9 12.84 5.87 6.01
C SER A 9 11.79 5.33 6.98
N MET A 10 12.21 4.40 7.83
CA MET A 10 11.40 3.88 8.95
C MET A 10 11.61 4.68 10.24
N ALA A 11 12.37 5.78 10.20
CA ALA A 11 12.53 6.68 11.34
C ALA A 11 11.14 7.16 11.81
N ASP A 12 10.99 7.33 13.13
CA ASP A 12 9.71 7.68 13.80
C ASP A 12 8.70 6.52 13.92
N LEU A 13 9.00 5.31 13.42
CA LEU A 13 8.16 4.13 13.64
C LEU A 13 8.66 3.30 14.83
N GLY A 14 7.75 2.97 15.75
CA GLY A 14 8.04 2.08 16.88
C GLY A 14 9.12 2.61 17.85
N ASN A 15 9.29 3.94 17.95
CA ASN A 15 10.25 4.63 18.82
C ASN A 15 11.74 4.28 18.57
N GLN A 16 12.12 3.89 17.35
CA GLN A 16 13.55 3.65 17.06
C GLN A 16 14.27 4.95 16.67
N GLU A 17 15.41 5.21 17.32
CA GLU A 17 16.36 6.26 16.92
C GLU A 17 17.03 5.87 15.59
N ASN A 18 17.31 6.86 14.74
CA ASN A 18 17.78 6.69 13.35
C ASN A 18 18.87 5.61 13.22
N ILE A 19 18.53 4.53 12.50
CA ILE A 19 19.47 3.49 12.12
C ILE A 19 20.06 3.92 10.78
N ASN A 20 21.32 4.38 10.82
CA ASN A 20 22.03 4.97 9.68
C ASN A 20 22.99 3.97 8.99
N ASP A 21 22.73 2.66 9.09
CA ASP A 21 23.53 1.62 8.41
C ASP A 21 22.65 0.68 7.56
N LYS A 22 23.09 0.42 6.32
CA LYS A 22 22.41 -0.45 5.35
C LYS A 22 22.34 -1.90 5.82
N GLU A 23 23.34 -2.37 6.57
CA GLU A 23 23.29 -3.72 7.15
C GLU A 23 22.21 -3.83 8.22
N ASP A 24 22.04 -2.79 9.04
CA ASP A 24 21.02 -2.77 10.07
C ASP A 24 19.62 -2.65 9.47
N ASP A 25 19.45 -1.91 8.38
CA ASP A 25 18.19 -1.89 7.61
C ASP A 25 17.77 -3.28 7.10
N LEU A 26 18.72 -4.03 6.55
CA LEU A 26 18.48 -5.41 6.10
C LEU A 26 18.07 -6.31 7.26
N ARG A 27 18.74 -6.18 8.41
CA ARG A 27 18.43 -6.95 9.62
C ARG A 27 17.03 -6.64 10.12
N ILE A 28 16.66 -5.37 10.22
CA ILE A 28 15.32 -4.95 10.66
C ILE A 28 14.25 -5.48 9.73
N ILE A 29 14.44 -5.35 8.42
CA ILE A 29 13.45 -5.83 7.45
C ILE A 29 13.30 -7.35 7.52
N LYS A 30 14.39 -8.08 7.73
CA LYS A 30 14.33 -9.53 7.96
C LYS A 30 13.54 -9.84 9.23
N THR A 31 13.81 -9.15 10.33
CA THR A 31 13.09 -9.29 11.60
C THR A 31 11.61 -8.99 11.46
N LEU A 32 11.24 -7.90 10.77
CA LEU A 32 9.85 -7.52 10.53
C LEU A 32 9.12 -8.57 9.69
N ASN A 33 9.73 -9.04 8.60
CA ASN A 33 9.12 -10.08 7.76
C ASN A 33 9.00 -11.42 8.50
N GLU A 34 9.95 -11.75 9.37
CA GLU A 34 9.86 -12.93 10.23
C GLU A 34 8.72 -12.79 11.25
N ALA A 35 8.59 -11.64 11.90
CA ALA A 35 7.48 -11.35 12.81
C ALA A 35 6.12 -11.46 12.09
N ILE A 36 6.00 -10.92 10.86
CA ILE A 36 4.80 -11.07 10.02
C ILE A 36 4.52 -12.56 9.74
N ARG A 37 5.52 -13.33 9.29
CA ARG A 37 5.36 -14.77 8.97
C ARG A 37 4.92 -15.59 10.18
N GLN A 38 5.47 -15.28 11.35
CA GLN A 38 5.14 -15.95 12.61
C GLN A 38 3.90 -15.37 13.30
N ASN A 39 3.25 -14.37 12.69
CA ASN A 39 2.14 -13.61 13.28
C ASN A 39 2.44 -13.10 14.71
N LYS A 40 3.69 -12.68 14.92
CA LYS A 40 4.18 -12.14 16.20
C LYS A 40 3.99 -10.63 16.24
N SER A 41 3.64 -10.14 17.43
CA SER A 41 3.58 -8.71 17.73
C SER A 41 4.98 -8.09 17.62
N HIS A 42 5.07 -6.94 16.95
CA HIS A 42 6.31 -6.17 16.86
C HIS A 42 5.98 -4.68 16.98
N PRO A 43 6.70 -3.89 17.80
CA PRO A 43 6.37 -2.48 18.04
C PRO A 43 6.20 -1.65 16.76
N VAL A 44 7.13 -1.78 15.82
CA VAL A 44 7.08 -1.12 14.50
C VAL A 44 5.84 -1.55 13.69
N LEU A 45 5.47 -2.83 13.70
CA LEU A 45 4.31 -3.32 12.96
C LEU A 45 3.00 -2.84 13.60
N ASN A 46 2.96 -2.76 14.93
CA ASN A 46 1.81 -2.27 15.68
C ASN A 46 1.57 -0.78 15.41
N ASP A 47 2.62 0.04 15.54
CA ASP A 47 2.56 1.47 15.22
C ASP A 47 2.13 1.71 13.77
N LEU A 48 2.74 0.97 12.84
CA LEU A 48 2.36 1.02 11.42
C LEU A 48 0.89 0.65 11.20
N THR A 49 0.39 -0.38 11.87
CA THR A 49 -1.01 -0.82 11.78
C THR A 49 -1.97 0.27 12.29
N VAL A 50 -1.65 0.91 13.42
CA VAL A 50 -2.47 1.99 13.99
C VAL A 50 -2.50 3.21 13.07
N ARG A 51 -1.35 3.65 12.56
CA ARG A 51 -1.27 4.80 11.65
C ARG A 51 -1.99 4.54 10.33
N LEU A 52 -1.88 3.32 9.79
CA LEU A 52 -2.64 2.91 8.61
C LEU A 52 -4.14 2.87 8.90
N ALA A 53 -4.56 2.36 10.04
CA ALA A 53 -5.96 2.33 10.44
C ALA A 53 -6.56 3.74 10.51
N ASN A 54 -5.84 4.70 11.10
CA ASN A 54 -6.21 6.11 11.14
C ASN A 54 -6.31 6.73 9.74
N ALA A 55 -5.36 6.43 8.85
CA ALA A 55 -5.37 6.97 7.50
C ALA A 55 -6.53 6.45 6.64
N HIS A 56 -7.00 5.23 6.92
CA HIS A 56 -8.12 4.58 6.23
C HIS A 56 -9.46 4.71 6.99
N ASP A 57 -9.50 5.47 8.09
CA ASP A 57 -10.65 5.63 8.99
C ASP A 57 -11.29 4.29 9.39
N THR A 58 -10.47 3.28 9.69
CA THR A 58 -10.89 1.91 10.01
C THR A 58 -10.27 1.42 11.32
N GLY A 59 -10.70 0.26 11.81
CA GLY A 59 -10.10 -0.36 12.99
C GLY A 59 -8.75 -1.04 12.67
N PRO A 60 -7.77 -1.09 13.60
CA PRO A 60 -6.49 -1.77 13.38
C PRO A 60 -6.63 -3.24 12.97
N LYS A 61 -7.66 -3.92 13.46
CA LYS A 61 -8.01 -5.31 13.09
C LYS A 61 -8.30 -5.50 11.59
N ASN A 62 -8.63 -4.42 10.88
CA ASN A 62 -8.93 -4.44 9.45
C ASN A 62 -7.70 -4.21 8.58
N ILE A 63 -6.54 -3.91 9.18
CA ILE A 63 -5.26 -3.73 8.50
C ILE A 63 -4.43 -5.00 8.70
N VAL A 64 -3.98 -5.60 7.60
CA VAL A 64 -3.08 -6.75 7.62
C VAL A 64 -1.84 -6.41 6.81
N VAL A 65 -0.71 -6.25 7.49
CA VAL A 65 0.61 -6.07 6.85
C VAL A 65 1.07 -7.44 6.33
N LYS A 66 1.53 -7.48 5.08
CA LYS A 66 1.96 -8.71 4.40
C LYS A 66 3.47 -8.79 4.31
N ASN A 67 4.12 -7.73 3.84
CA ASN A 67 5.56 -7.73 3.58
C ASN A 67 6.12 -6.32 3.73
N VAL A 68 7.41 -6.26 4.06
CA VAL A 68 8.23 -5.04 4.06
C VAL A 68 9.46 -5.29 3.18
N TYR A 69 9.77 -4.36 2.27
CA TYR A 69 10.92 -4.48 1.35
C TYR A 69 11.89 -3.32 1.49
N LEU A 70 13.18 -3.63 1.29
CA LEU A 70 14.28 -2.66 1.33
C LEU A 70 14.33 -1.82 0.06
N GLY A 71 14.67 -0.54 0.19
CA GLY A 71 14.69 0.49 -0.85
C GLY A 71 14.10 1.79 -0.28
N THR A 72 13.25 2.47 -1.04
CA THR A 72 12.21 3.31 -0.43
C THR A 72 11.27 2.33 0.29
N TYR A 73 11.39 2.19 1.62
CA TYR A 73 10.71 1.16 2.42
C TYR A 73 9.28 0.96 1.93
N SER A 74 9.07 -0.21 1.32
CA SER A 74 7.83 -0.52 0.62
C SER A 74 7.06 -1.52 1.46
N ILE A 75 5.94 -1.07 2.02
CA ILE A 75 5.08 -1.86 2.89
C ILE A 75 3.84 -2.28 2.12
N VAL A 76 3.66 -3.59 1.97
CA VAL A 76 2.47 -4.18 1.35
C VAL A 76 1.49 -4.54 2.45
N TYR A 77 0.26 -4.04 2.35
CA TYR A 77 -0.79 -4.29 3.33
C TYR A 77 -2.16 -4.41 2.69
N THR A 78 -3.10 -5.04 3.38
CA THR A 78 -4.49 -5.16 2.95
C THR A 78 -5.44 -4.53 3.94
N VAL A 79 -6.47 -3.86 3.43
CA VAL A 79 -7.61 -3.36 4.21
C VAL A 79 -8.83 -4.24 3.94
N THR A 80 -9.38 -4.93 4.94
CA THR A 80 -10.46 -5.92 4.75
C THR A 80 -11.85 -5.31 4.62
N ASP A 81 -12.10 -4.17 5.25
CA ASP A 81 -13.42 -3.53 5.35
C ASP A 81 -13.47 -2.19 4.58
N LEU A 82 -13.02 -2.21 3.32
CA LEU A 82 -13.01 -1.01 2.50
C LEU A 82 -14.23 -1.00 1.56
N ALA A 83 -15.16 -0.07 1.80
CA ALA A 83 -16.30 0.14 0.92
C ALA A 83 -15.83 0.57 -0.48
N ARG A 84 -16.54 0.13 -1.53
CA ARG A 84 -16.22 0.49 -2.94
C ARG A 84 -16.26 2.00 -3.19
N SER A 85 -17.12 2.74 -2.50
CA SER A 85 -17.19 4.21 -2.54
C SER A 85 -15.93 4.90 -2.03
N THR A 86 -15.12 4.22 -1.21
CA THR A 86 -13.85 4.73 -0.69
C THR A 86 -12.72 4.67 -1.73
N ILE A 87 -12.90 3.93 -2.83
CA ILE A 87 -11.93 3.86 -3.93
C ILE A 87 -11.82 5.21 -4.64
N GLU A 88 -12.92 5.94 -4.80
CA GLU A 88 -12.90 7.32 -5.32
C GLU A 88 -12.26 8.29 -4.30
N ALA A 89 -12.37 7.99 -3.01
CA ALA A 89 -11.72 8.73 -1.93
C ALA A 89 -10.20 8.44 -1.80
N LEU A 90 -9.62 7.54 -2.60
CA LEU A 90 -8.18 7.27 -2.61
C LEU A 90 -7.33 8.50 -2.90
N GLN A 91 -7.86 9.48 -3.63
CA GLN A 91 -7.18 10.77 -3.79
C GLN A 91 -7.00 11.50 -2.45
N LYS A 92 -8.00 11.42 -1.55
CA LYS A 92 -7.94 12.03 -0.21
C LYS A 92 -7.07 11.24 0.76
N ILE A 93 -6.92 9.92 0.54
CA ILE A 93 -6.13 9.06 1.41
C ILE A 93 -4.64 9.42 1.41
N SER A 94 -4.12 9.92 0.28
CA SER A 94 -2.73 10.37 0.21
C SER A 94 -2.46 11.53 1.17
N THR A 95 -3.42 12.42 1.38
CA THR A 95 -3.28 13.55 2.32
C THR A 95 -3.28 13.05 3.77
N LYS A 96 -4.13 12.09 4.11
CA LYS A 96 -4.15 11.47 5.44
C LYS A 96 -2.90 10.65 5.72
N LEU A 97 -2.39 9.92 4.72
CA LEU A 97 -1.14 9.19 4.85
C LEU A 97 0.06 10.12 5.05
N LYS A 98 0.08 11.29 4.39
CA LYS A 98 1.09 12.32 4.65
C LYS A 98 1.04 12.87 6.08
N SER A 99 -0.15 12.98 6.68
CA SER A 99 -0.24 13.45 8.08
C SER A 99 0.17 12.39 9.10
N GLN A 100 -0.01 11.11 8.80
CA GLN A 100 0.40 10.00 9.68
C GLN A 100 1.88 9.61 9.52
N PHE A 101 2.46 9.80 8.33
CA PHE A 101 3.83 9.41 8.01
C PHE A 101 4.61 10.60 7.46
N LYS A 102 5.48 11.20 8.28
CA LYS A 102 6.38 12.30 7.85
C LYS A 102 7.28 11.91 6.66
N GLN A 103 7.62 10.63 6.60
CA GLN A 103 8.48 10.01 5.58
C GLN A 103 7.71 9.58 4.32
N PHE A 104 6.44 9.96 4.18
CA PHE A 104 5.58 9.51 3.08
C PHE A 104 6.11 9.91 1.70
N VAL A 105 6.24 8.92 0.80
CA VAL A 105 6.56 9.15 -0.61
C VAL A 105 5.31 8.99 -1.47
N ALA A 106 4.70 7.81 -1.38
CA ALA A 106 3.57 7.45 -2.21
C ALA A 106 2.76 6.32 -1.58
N ALA A 107 1.47 6.29 -1.91
CA ALA A 107 0.64 5.12 -1.70
C ALA A 107 -0.02 4.74 -3.01
N LYS A 108 0.06 3.46 -3.37
CA LYS A 108 -0.53 2.93 -4.59
C LYS A 108 -1.44 1.77 -4.24
N VAL A 109 -2.58 1.67 -4.94
CA VAL A 109 -3.37 0.44 -4.96
C VAL A 109 -2.63 -0.59 -5.81
N HIS A 110 -2.71 -1.86 -5.43
CA HIS A 110 -2.13 -2.93 -6.24
C HIS A 110 -2.74 -2.94 -7.66
N PRO A 111 -1.94 -3.01 -8.74
CA PRO A 111 -2.42 -2.90 -10.13
C PRO A 111 -3.51 -3.89 -10.52
N LEU A 112 -3.56 -5.07 -9.88
CA LEU A 112 -4.60 -6.08 -10.12
C LEU A 112 -6.03 -5.58 -9.83
N LEU A 113 -6.19 -4.48 -9.10
CA LEU A 113 -7.48 -3.85 -8.84
C LEU A 113 -7.78 -2.69 -9.78
N TYR A 114 -6.78 -2.24 -10.53
CA TYR A 114 -6.84 -1.18 -11.52
C TYR A 114 -6.50 -1.78 -12.88
N ARG A 115 -7.17 -2.88 -13.25
CA ARG A 115 -7.25 -3.22 -14.66
C ARG A 115 -8.24 -2.21 -15.25
N PRO A 116 -7.82 -1.26 -16.11
CA PRO A 116 -8.80 -0.76 -17.07
C PRO A 116 -9.38 -2.01 -17.71
N THR A 117 -10.70 -2.17 -17.63
CA THR A 117 -11.40 -3.04 -18.57
C THR A 117 -10.99 -2.52 -19.93
N PHE A 118 -10.00 -3.16 -20.55
CA PHE A 118 -9.78 -2.98 -21.97
C PHE A 118 -11.10 -3.46 -22.57
N ASP A 119 -11.90 -2.54 -23.07
CA ASP A 119 -12.94 -2.87 -24.02
C ASP A 119 -12.18 -3.53 -25.17
N ILE A 120 -12.17 -4.87 -25.17
CA ILE A 120 -11.78 -5.64 -26.34
C ILE A 120 -12.91 -5.36 -27.31
N VAL A 121 -12.79 -4.24 -28.03
CA VAL A 121 -13.63 -3.98 -29.19
C VAL A 121 -13.22 -5.06 -30.18
N GLN A 122 -14.01 -6.13 -30.21
CA GLN A 122 -13.92 -7.16 -31.21
C GLN A 122 -14.26 -6.47 -32.52
N PHE A 123 -13.24 -6.02 -33.26
CA PHE A 123 -13.40 -5.63 -34.64
C PHE A 123 -13.81 -6.90 -35.39
N ASP A 124 -15.12 -7.08 -35.53
CA ASP A 124 -15.69 -7.98 -36.53
C ASP A 124 -15.18 -7.49 -37.90
N GLU A 125 -14.66 -8.41 -38.71
CA GLU A 125 -14.19 -8.17 -40.07
C GLU A 125 -15.32 -7.79 -41.06
N ARG A 126 -16.54 -7.56 -40.59
CA ARG A 126 -17.62 -6.98 -41.39
C ARG A 126 -17.55 -5.46 -41.41
N GLY A 127 -16.51 -4.97 -42.06
CA GLY A 127 -16.50 -3.63 -42.63
C GLY A 127 -17.48 -3.57 -43.81
N ASP A 128 -18.73 -3.19 -43.57
CA ASP A 128 -19.60 -2.72 -44.65
C ASP A 128 -19.07 -1.35 -45.11
N LYS A 129 -18.31 -1.39 -46.20
CA LYS A 129 -17.91 -0.22 -46.98
C LYS A 129 -18.99 0.09 -48.01
N ASP A 130 -19.94 0.93 -47.64
CA ASP A 130 -20.73 1.67 -48.62
C ASP A 130 -20.57 3.17 -48.36
N PHE A 131 -19.62 3.78 -49.06
CA PHE A 131 -19.55 5.24 -49.20
C PHE A 131 -20.37 5.62 -50.43
N LEU A 132 -21.64 5.95 -50.23
CA LEU A 132 -22.45 6.70 -51.19
C LEU A 132 -22.57 8.14 -50.71
N GLN A 133 -21.79 9.05 -51.30
CA GLN A 133 -22.30 10.30 -51.86
C GLN A 133 -21.30 10.91 -52.85
#